data_AF-A0AAV8PL10-F1
#
_entry.id   AF-A0AAV8PL10-F1
#
_cell.length_a   1.000
_cell.length_b   1.000
_cell.length_c   1.000
_cell.angle_alpha   90.00
_cell.angle_beta   90.00
_cell.angle_gamma   90.00
#
_symmetry.space_group_name_H-M   'P 1'
#
loop_
_entity.id
_entity.type
_entity.pdbx_description
1 polymer ?
#
loop_
_entity_poly.entity_id
_entity_poly.type
_entity_poly.pdbx_seq_one_letter_code
_entity_poly.pdbx_strand_id
1 'polypeptide(L)'
;MIEMWVTEYYAIYYPHDAVLQADVELQPWWKEVWEVGHDDKKDEAWWLQMQMVSELTQACTTIIFVASALYVAVNFEQYPYVGYLPNRPTISRRFMPAPGTSEYEELKAHPDKVFLRTIMSQLQTILGVLL
;
A
#
# COMPACT_ATOMS: atom_id res chain seq x y z
N MET A 1 1.13 8.86 -18.08
CA MET A 1 2.57 9.18 -18.23
C MET A 1 3.42 7.91 -18.15
N ILE A 2 3.37 7.17 -17.03
CA ILE A 2 4.13 5.90 -16.88
C ILE A 2 3.79 4.93 -18.00
N GLU A 3 2.50 4.60 -18.18
CA GLU A 3 2.07 3.65 -19.23
C GLU A 3 2.54 4.07 -20.63
N MET A 4 2.35 5.34 -21.00
CA MET A 4 2.81 5.87 -22.28
C MET A 4 4.32 5.68 -22.47
N TRP A 5 5.13 5.99 -21.46
CA TRP A 5 6.58 5.79 -21.51
C TRP A 5 6.96 4.31 -21.63
N VAL A 6 6.29 3.42 -20.87
CA VAL A 6 6.51 1.98 -20.92
C VAL A 6 6.17 1.43 -22.30
N THR A 7 5.02 1.83 -22.87
CA THR A 7 4.60 1.44 -24.21
C THR A 7 5.61 1.87 -25.26
N GLU A 8 6.04 3.13 -25.24
CA GLU A 8 7.03 3.66 -26.18
C GLU A 8 8.38 2.94 -26.05
N TYR A 9 8.80 2.64 -24.81
CA TYR A 9 10.03 1.90 -24.55
C TYR A 9 9.97 0.48 -25.11
N TYR A 10 8.89 -0.27 -24.84
CA TYR A 10 8.77 -1.64 -25.32
C TYR A 10 8.52 -1.76 -26.80
N ALA A 11 7.94 -0.76 -27.46
CA ALA A 11 7.81 -0.74 -28.92
C ALA A 11 9.18 -0.84 -29.64
N ILE A 12 10.28 -0.47 -28.98
CA ILE A 12 11.65 -0.58 -29.52
C ILE A 12 12.15 -2.03 -29.49
N TYR A 13 11.86 -2.78 -28.42
CA TYR A 13 12.43 -4.11 -28.16
C TYR A 13 11.48 -5.26 -28.51
N TYR A 14 10.17 -5.03 -28.40
CA TYR A 14 9.10 -5.99 -28.67
C TYR A 14 8.13 -5.40 -29.72
N PRO A 15 8.51 -5.39 -31.00
CA PRO A 15 7.66 -4.84 -32.06
C PRO A 15 6.36 -5.62 -32.28
N HIS A 16 6.31 -6.88 -31.84
CA HIS A 16 5.11 -7.72 -31.86
C HIS A 16 5.22 -8.86 -30.83
N ASP A 17 4.08 -9.47 -30.49
CA ASP A 17 3.96 -10.49 -29.43
C ASP A 17 4.89 -11.69 -29.61
N ALA A 18 5.15 -12.13 -30.84
CA ALA A 18 6.03 -13.27 -31.07
C ALA A 18 7.49 -13.04 -30.62
N VAL A 19 7.99 -11.81 -30.56
CA VAL A 19 9.34 -11.53 -30.02
C VAL A 19 9.34 -11.76 -28.51
N LEU A 20 8.30 -11.29 -27.82
CA LEU A 20 8.12 -11.44 -26.39
C LEU A 20 7.93 -12.91 -25.98
N GLN A 21 7.20 -13.69 -26.78
CA GLN A 21 7.00 -15.12 -26.57
C GLN A 21 8.30 -15.93 -26.77
N ALA A 22 9.19 -15.44 -27.64
CA ALA A 22 10.49 -16.05 -27.88
C ALA A 22 11.57 -15.62 -26.86
N ASP A 23 11.25 -14.69 -25.95
CA ASP A 23 12.20 -14.20 -24.96
C ASP A 23 12.42 -15.24 -23.85
N VAL A 24 13.62 -15.81 -23.86
CA VAL A 24 14.03 -16.91 -22.97
C VAL A 24 14.32 -16.45 -21.54
N GLU A 25 14.43 -15.15 -21.29
CA GLU A 25 14.66 -14.61 -19.95
C GLU A 25 13.36 -14.04 -19.35
N LEU A 26 12.56 -13.34 -20.16
CA LEU A 26 11.33 -12.71 -19.71
C LEU A 26 10.26 -13.72 -19.28
N GLN A 27 10.08 -14.81 -20.04
CA GLN A 27 9.06 -15.82 -19.73
C GLN A 27 9.34 -16.50 -18.38
N PRO A 28 10.57 -17.00 -18.10
CA PRO A 28 10.89 -17.52 -16.78
C PRO A 28 10.83 -16.48 -15.68
N TRP A 29 11.29 -15.25 -15.93
CA TRP A 29 11.25 -14.17 -14.94
C TRP A 29 9.82 -13.91 -14.47
N TRP A 30 8.87 -13.74 -15.39
CA TRP A 30 7.48 -13.49 -15.01
C TRP A 30 6.90 -14.67 -14.23
N LYS A 31 7.21 -15.90 -14.64
CA LYS A 31 6.80 -17.11 -13.94
C LYS A 31 7.33 -17.17 -12.51
N GLU A 32 8.61 -16.85 -12.32
CA GLU A 32 9.23 -16.80 -10.98
C GLU A 32 8.56 -15.75 -10.07
N VAL A 33 8.19 -14.59 -10.62
CA VAL A 33 7.50 -13.53 -9.85
C VAL A 33 6.23 -14.05 -9.17
N TRP A 34 5.38 -14.81 -9.87
CA TRP A 34 4.11 -15.26 -9.31
C TRP A 34 4.14 -16.68 -8.71
N GLU A 35 4.95 -17.61 -9.23
CA GLU A 35 5.04 -18.97 -8.68
C GLU A 35 5.95 -19.05 -7.46
N VAL A 36 6.96 -18.18 -7.35
CA VAL A 36 7.93 -18.20 -6.24
C VAL A 36 7.80 -16.95 -5.39
N GLY A 37 7.84 -15.76 -6.01
CA GLY A 37 7.77 -14.49 -5.28
C GLY A 37 6.43 -14.27 -4.58
N HIS A 38 5.34 -14.71 -5.22
CA HIS A 38 3.97 -14.66 -4.71
C HIS A 38 3.30 -16.05 -4.69
N ASP A 39 4.05 -17.09 -4.28
CA ASP A 39 3.58 -18.49 -4.23
C ASP A 39 2.24 -18.65 -3.49
N ASP A 40 1.98 -17.80 -2.50
CA ASP A 40 0.72 -17.79 -1.73
C ASP A 40 -0.52 -17.43 -2.56
N LYS A 41 -0.32 -16.84 -3.75
CA LYS A 41 -1.38 -16.39 -4.67
C LYS A 41 -1.25 -17.00 -6.06
N LYS A 42 -0.40 -18.02 -6.25
CA LYS A 42 -0.09 -18.49 -7.60
C LYS A 42 -1.29 -19.02 -8.38
N ASP A 43 -2.29 -19.57 -7.68
CA ASP A 43 -3.48 -20.17 -8.30
C ASP A 43 -4.57 -19.14 -8.65
N GLU A 44 -4.30 -17.84 -8.47
CA GLU A 44 -5.26 -16.78 -8.71
C GLU A 44 -5.45 -16.47 -10.21
N ALA A 45 -6.70 -16.30 -10.64
CA ALA A 45 -7.04 -16.14 -12.06
C ALA A 45 -6.65 -14.78 -12.68
N TRP A 46 -6.21 -13.81 -11.87
CA TRP A 46 -5.87 -12.46 -12.34
C TRP A 46 -4.41 -12.31 -12.80
N TRP A 47 -3.60 -13.37 -12.71
CA TRP A 47 -2.25 -13.35 -13.25
C TRP A 47 -2.24 -13.24 -14.77
N LEU A 48 -1.49 -12.26 -15.28
CA LEU A 48 -1.24 -12.09 -16.71
C LEU A 48 -0.44 -13.27 -17.24
N GLN A 49 -0.75 -13.72 -18.46
CA GLN A 49 -0.10 -14.90 -19.04
C GLN A 49 1.25 -14.56 -19.69
N MET A 50 1.54 -13.27 -19.85
CA MET A 50 2.77 -12.75 -20.46
C MET A 50 2.96 -13.29 -21.89
N GLN A 51 1.89 -13.25 -22.69
CA GLN A 51 1.88 -13.66 -24.09
C GLN A 51 1.77 -12.48 -25.06
N MET A 52 1.31 -11.31 -24.60
CA MET A 52 1.17 -10.09 -25.39
C MET A 52 2.03 -8.95 -24.86
N VAL A 53 2.53 -8.08 -25.74
CA VAL A 53 3.29 -6.87 -25.36
C VAL A 53 2.44 -5.92 -24.50
N SER A 54 1.12 -5.93 -24.69
CA SER A 54 0.18 -5.21 -23.83
C SER A 54 0.18 -5.73 -22.39
N GLU A 55 0.32 -7.03 -22.16
CA GLU A 55 0.41 -7.62 -20.82
C GLU A 55 1.73 -7.25 -20.13
N LEU A 56 2.85 -7.28 -20.86
CA LEU A 56 4.14 -6.80 -20.33
C LEU A 56 4.08 -5.32 -19.96
N THR A 57 3.48 -4.52 -20.84
CA THR A 57 3.27 -3.09 -20.62
C THR A 57 2.45 -2.85 -19.36
N GLN A 58 1.36 -3.59 -19.19
CA GLN A 58 0.52 -3.52 -18.01
C GLN A 58 1.30 -3.91 -16.74
N ALA A 59 1.97 -5.06 -16.75
CA ALA A 59 2.75 -5.55 -15.61
C ALA A 59 3.81 -4.54 -15.15
N CYS A 60 4.64 -4.05 -16.08
CA CYS A 60 5.72 -3.12 -15.78
C CYS A 60 5.19 -1.74 -15.38
N THR A 61 4.08 -1.27 -15.98
CA THR A 61 3.41 -0.05 -15.55
C THR A 61 2.95 -0.16 -14.10
N THR A 62 2.35 -1.29 -13.72
CA THR A 62 1.94 -1.55 -12.34
C THR A 62 3.13 -1.59 -11.40
N ILE A 63 4.21 -2.30 -11.74
CA ILE A 63 5.42 -2.37 -10.90
C ILE A 63 6.01 -0.98 -10.67
N ILE A 64 6.20 -0.20 -11.75
CA ILE A 64 6.76 1.16 -11.67
C ILE A 64 5.83 2.06 -10.85
N PHE A 65 4.52 1.99 -11.08
CA PHE A 65 3.54 2.78 -10.32
C PHE A 65 3.58 2.46 -8.82
N VAL A 66 3.61 1.17 -8.46
CA VAL A 66 3.67 0.71 -7.06
C VAL A 66 4.95 1.21 -6.40
N ALA A 67 6.10 1.06 -7.07
CA ALA A 67 7.40 1.47 -6.54
C ALA A 67 7.62 2.99 -6.50
N SER A 68 6.82 3.77 -7.25
CA SER A 68 6.96 5.23 -7.33
C SER A 68 5.76 5.95 -6.74
N ALA A 69 4.76 6.28 -7.55
CA ALA A 69 3.65 7.14 -7.18
C ALA A 69 2.85 6.60 -5.99
N LEU A 70 2.57 5.29 -5.96
CA LEU A 70 1.85 4.69 -4.83
C LEU A 70 2.69 4.75 -3.55
N TYR A 71 3.95 4.32 -3.61
CA TYR A 71 4.88 4.41 -2.48
C TYR A 71 4.95 5.85 -1.96
N VAL A 72 5.14 6.82 -2.84
CA VAL A 72 5.23 8.24 -2.47
C VAL A 72 3.95 8.71 -1.78
N ALA A 73 2.79 8.42 -2.37
CA ALA A 73 1.49 8.86 -1.86
C ALA A 73 1.19 8.35 -0.45
N VAL A 74 1.60 7.12 -0.11
CA VAL A 74 1.32 6.54 1.22
C VAL A 74 2.42 6.74 2.25
N ASN A 75 3.62 7.18 1.84
CA ASN A 75 4.77 7.35 2.73
C ASN A 75 5.07 8.81 3.09
N PHE A 76 5.20 9.72 2.12
CA PHE A 76 5.67 11.09 2.43
C PHE A 76 4.63 11.93 3.17
N GLU A 77 3.36 11.58 3.05
CA GLU A 77 2.26 12.23 3.78
C GLU A 77 2.14 11.76 5.24
N GLN A 78 2.94 10.77 5.67
CA GLN A 78 2.88 10.27 7.04
C GLN A 78 3.20 11.37 8.04
N TYR A 79 4.34 12.05 7.97
CA TYR A 79 4.65 13.05 8.99
C TYR A 79 3.67 14.25 9.00
N PRO A 80 3.32 14.86 7.84
CA PRO A 80 2.38 15.99 7.81
C PRO A 80 1.01 15.70 8.44
N TYR A 81 0.47 14.48 8.28
CA TYR A 81 -0.85 14.12 8.83
C TYR A 81 -0.81 13.31 10.13
N VAL A 82 0.26 12.55 10.39
CA VAL A 82 0.42 11.65 11.55
C VAL A 82 1.25 12.29 12.66
N GLY A 83 2.04 13.32 12.36
CA GLY A 83 2.83 14.02 13.38
C GLY A 83 1.98 14.63 14.50
N TYR A 84 0.73 15.01 14.20
CA TYR A 84 -0.28 15.31 15.21
C TYR A 84 -1.16 14.07 15.45
N LEU A 85 -0.72 13.20 16.37
CA LEU A 85 -1.34 11.88 16.58
C LEU A 85 -2.84 11.85 16.92
N PRO A 86 -3.44 12.86 17.59
CA PRO A 86 -4.89 12.99 17.66
C PRO A 86 -5.60 12.91 16.30
N ASN A 87 -4.96 13.34 15.22
CA ASN A 87 -5.49 13.29 13.85
C ASN A 87 -5.47 11.87 13.24
N ARG A 88 -4.56 11.00 13.67
CA ARG A 88 -4.46 9.60 13.20
C ARG A 88 -4.02 8.65 14.32
N PRO A 89 -4.90 8.34 15.28
CA PRO A 89 -4.56 7.43 16.37
C PRO A 89 -4.36 5.99 15.85
N THR A 90 -3.25 5.36 16.21
CA THR A 90 -2.93 3.97 15.80
C THR A 90 -3.45 2.91 16.78
N ILE A 91 -3.87 3.31 17.97
CA ILE A 91 -4.37 2.42 19.04
C ILE A 91 -5.56 3.08 19.74
N SER A 92 -6.58 2.28 20.05
CA SER A 92 -7.59 2.59 21.07
C SER A 92 -7.41 1.67 22.27
N ARG A 93 -7.34 2.24 23.47
CA ARG A 93 -7.10 1.55 24.75
C ARG A 93 -8.38 1.19 25.49
N ARG A 94 -9.53 1.72 25.06
CA ARG A 94 -10.81 1.63 25.79
C ARG A 94 -11.99 1.59 24.82
N PHE A 95 -13.06 0.93 25.25
CA PHE A 95 -14.35 0.98 24.56
C PHE A 95 -15.09 2.28 24.90
N MET A 96 -16.14 2.55 24.13
CA MET A 96 -17.07 3.65 24.43
C MET A 96 -17.70 3.45 25.82
N PRO A 97 -17.65 4.45 26.72
CA PRO A 97 -18.32 4.36 28.01
C PRO A 97 -19.84 4.15 27.83
N ALA A 98 -20.45 3.31 28.68
CA ALA A 98 -21.89 3.07 28.66
C ALA A 98 -22.65 4.16 29.44
N PRO A 99 -23.87 4.55 29.03
CA PRO A 99 -24.70 5.49 29.78
C PRO A 99 -24.89 5.06 31.25
N GLY A 100 -24.78 6.03 32.17
CA GLY A 100 -24.89 5.78 33.61
C GLY A 100 -23.59 5.35 34.31
N THR A 101 -22.48 5.21 33.58
CA THR A 101 -21.15 4.98 34.17
C THR A 101 -20.45 6.29 34.52
N SER A 102 -19.51 6.25 35.48
CA SER A 102 -18.66 7.40 35.82
C SER A 102 -17.86 7.92 34.63
N GLU A 103 -17.41 7.03 33.77
CA GLU A 103 -16.65 7.31 32.56
C GLU A 103 -17.50 8.02 31.51
N TYR A 104 -18.80 7.71 31.46
CA TYR A 104 -19.75 8.40 30.57
C TYR A 104 -20.05 9.82 31.04
N GLU A 105 -20.13 10.05 32.36
CA GLU A 105 -20.23 11.40 32.90
C GLU A 105 -18.92 12.19 32.71
N GLU A 106 -17.75 11.55 32.84
CA GLU A 106 -16.45 12.17 32.52
C GLU A 106 -16.35 12.53 31.03
N LEU A 107 -16.89 11.70 30.13
CA LEU A 107 -16.94 12.01 28.70
C LEU A 107 -17.78 13.26 28.40
N LYS A 108 -18.92 13.43 29.07
CA LYS A 108 -19.75 14.63 28.92
C LYS A 108 -19.06 15.89 29.42
N ALA A 109 -18.38 15.80 30.57
CA ALA A 109 -17.74 16.94 31.22
C ALA A 109 -16.38 17.30 30.59
N HIS A 110 -15.60 16.31 30.16
CA HIS A 110 -14.22 16.45 29.72
C HIS A 110 -13.91 15.57 28.49
N PRO A 111 -14.54 15.84 27.33
CA PRO A 111 -14.41 15.01 26.14
C PRO A 111 -12.95 14.88 25.66
N ASP A 112 -12.17 15.96 25.69
CA ASP A 112 -10.76 15.95 25.24
C ASP A 112 -9.90 15.02 26.12
N LYS A 113 -10.12 15.04 27.44
CA LYS A 113 -9.42 14.19 28.39
C LYS A 113 -9.76 12.72 28.15
N VAL A 114 -11.04 12.41 27.93
CA VAL A 114 -11.46 11.04 27.62
C VAL A 114 -10.89 10.60 26.28
N PHE A 115 -10.90 11.45 25.26
CA PHE A 115 -10.27 11.18 23.97
C PHE A 115 -8.78 10.83 24.12
N LEU A 116 -8.00 11.65 24.83
CA LEU A 116 -6.57 11.38 25.10
C LEU A 116 -6.33 10.11 25.94
N ARG A 117 -7.27 9.73 26.81
CA ARG A 117 -7.22 8.47 27.56
C ARG A 117 -7.60 7.26 26.72
N THR A 118 -8.39 7.45 25.67
CA THR A 118 -8.81 6.41 24.72
C THR A 118 -7.73 6.14 23.69
N ILE A 119 -7.15 7.16 23.06
CA ILE A 119 -6.07 6.96 22.09
C ILE A 119 -4.76 6.56 22.78
N MET A 120 -3.70 6.33 22.01
CA MET A 120 -2.34 6.02 22.48
C MET A 120 -1.84 6.90 23.67
N SER A 121 -1.00 6.32 24.53
CA SER A 121 -0.39 7.06 25.64
C SER A 121 0.71 8.01 25.15
N GLN A 122 1.07 9.02 25.96
CA GLN A 122 2.12 9.96 25.61
C GLN A 122 3.46 9.29 25.25
N LEU A 123 3.85 8.22 25.94
CA LEU A 123 5.08 7.49 25.62
C LEU A 123 4.98 6.79 24.26
N GLN A 124 3.83 6.17 23.97
CA GLN A 124 3.56 5.53 22.67
C GLN A 124 3.51 6.57 21.54
N THR A 125 2.96 7.76 21.82
CA THR A 125 2.96 8.91 20.91
C THR A 125 4.38 9.33 20.56
N ILE A 126 5.24 9.52 21.56
CA ILE A 126 6.64 9.93 21.35
C ILE A 126 7.38 8.87 20.52
N LEU A 127 7.24 7.59 20.88
CA LEU A 127 7.88 6.50 20.13
C LEU A 127 7.35 6.41 18.69
N GLY A 128 6.04 6.56 18.49
CA GLY A 128 5.42 6.45 17.16
C GLY A 128 5.70 7.63 16.22
N VAL A 129 6.22 8.76 16.72
CA VAL A 129 6.68 9.89 15.89
C VAL A 129 8.18 9.84 15.62
N LEU A 130 8.95 9.21 16.51
CA LEU A 130 10.42 9.11 16.39
C LEU A 130 10.89 7.94 15.52
N LEU A 131 10.05 6.93 15.31
CA LEU A 131 10.30 5.76 14.47
C LEU A 131 9.69 5.97 13.08
#